data_AF-A0A4Y2Q706-F1
#
_entry.id   AF-A0A4Y2Q706-F1
#
_cell.length_a   1.000
_cell.length_b   1.000
_cell.length_c   1.000
_cell.angle_alpha   90.00
_cell.angle_beta   90.00
_cell.angle_gamma   90.00
#
_symmetry.space_group_name_H-M   'P 1'
#
loop_
_entity.id
_entity.type
_entity.pdbx_description
1 polymer ?
#
loop_
_entity_poly.entity_id
_entity_poly.type
_entity_poly.pdbx_seq_one_letter_code
_entity_poly.pdbx_strand_id
1 'polypeptide(L)'
;MLVKVYGVNAVSKKCVFEWFKRFRDGKKDVKVEPRSGRPPTSTTPDNIERVRRMLADDRRLSLRMIAEELKISLDSVSNIIHEHLQKRKKKAYAFPTLRRSSNV
;
A
#
# COMPACT_ATOMS: atom_id res chain seq x y z
N MET A 1 -32.88 -21.32 7.86
CA MET A 1 -32.71 -21.07 6.42
C MET A 1 -31.24 -21.03 6.01
N LEU A 2 -30.41 -20.12 6.55
CA LEU A 2 -28.97 -20.06 6.20
C LEU A 2 -28.21 -21.37 6.50
N VAL A 3 -28.43 -21.99 7.66
CA VAL A 3 -27.84 -23.30 8.00
C VAL A 3 -28.31 -24.42 7.05
N LYS A 4 -29.52 -24.32 6.50
CA LYS A 4 -30.04 -25.32 5.54
C LYS A 4 -29.32 -25.24 4.19
N VAL A 5 -28.81 -24.07 3.81
CA VAL A 5 -28.13 -23.83 2.52
C VAL A 5 -26.60 -23.92 2.67
N TYR A 6 -26.05 -23.35 3.74
CA TYR A 6 -24.60 -23.20 3.94
C TYR A 6 -24.01 -24.14 5.01
N GLY A 7 -24.85 -24.88 5.74
CA GLY A 7 -24.40 -25.85 6.76
C GLY A 7 -23.46 -25.24 7.78
N VAL A 8 -22.28 -25.85 7.92
CA VAL A 8 -21.20 -25.43 8.84
C VAL A 8 -20.59 -24.07 8.48
N ASN A 9 -20.73 -23.62 7.22
CA ASN A 9 -20.21 -22.33 6.75
C ASN A 9 -21.23 -21.19 6.95
N ALA A 10 -22.38 -21.47 7.55
CA ALA A 10 -23.36 -20.45 7.85
C ALA A 10 -22.81 -19.44 8.88
N VAL A 11 -23.04 -18.16 8.62
CA VAL A 11 -22.70 -17.10 9.57
C VAL A 11 -23.47 -17.26 10.89
N SER A 12 -22.85 -16.87 12.00
CA SER A 12 -23.47 -16.96 13.32
C SER A 12 -24.70 -16.08 13.44
N LYS A 13 -25.64 -16.45 14.32
CA LYS A 13 -26.86 -15.67 14.60
C LYS A 13 -26.54 -14.21 14.98
N LYS A 14 -25.45 -13.99 15.73
CA LYS A 14 -24.95 -12.65 16.10
C LYS A 14 -24.58 -11.82 14.87
N CYS A 15 -23.82 -12.40 13.94
CA CYS A 15 -23.42 -11.73 12.69
C CYS A 15 -24.65 -11.32 11.87
N VAL A 16 -25.66 -12.20 11.77
CA VAL A 16 -26.91 -11.89 11.06
C VAL A 16 -27.64 -10.69 11.68
N PHE A 17 -27.74 -10.62 13.01
CA PHE A 17 -28.38 -9.48 13.68
C PHE A 17 -27.59 -8.17 13.53
N GLU A 18 -26.26 -8.22 13.58
CA GLU A 18 -25.42 -7.04 13.34
C GLU A 18 -25.62 -6.49 11.92
N TRP A 19 -25.65 -7.37 10.92
CA TRP A 19 -25.96 -6.98 9.53
C TRP A 19 -27.37 -6.45 9.37
N PHE A 20 -28.37 -7.10 9.99
CA PHE A 20 -29.75 -6.62 9.97
C PHE A 20 -29.87 -5.20 10.54
N LYS A 21 -29.21 -4.95 11.67
CA LYS A 21 -29.16 -3.60 12.27
C LYS A 21 -28.51 -2.59 11.34
N ARG A 22 -27.34 -2.92 10.76
CA ARG A 22 -26.63 -2.04 9.81
C ARG A 22 -27.50 -1.64 8.62
N PHE A 23 -28.19 -2.61 8.02
CA PHE A 23 -29.06 -2.35 6.87
C PHE A 23 -30.27 -1.51 7.27
N ARG A 24 -30.87 -1.76 8.43
CA ARG A 24 -31.96 -0.94 8.98
C ARG A 24 -31.53 0.50 9.24
N ASP A 25 -30.29 0.68 9.72
CA ASP A 25 -29.69 1.99 9.99
C ASP A 25 -29.20 2.68 8.69
N GLY A 26 -29.55 2.15 7.51
CA GLY A 26 -29.27 2.76 6.20
C GLY A 26 -27.86 2.50 5.65
N LYS A 27 -27.02 1.74 6.35
CA LYS A 27 -25.69 1.34 5.85
C LYS A 27 -25.85 0.23 4.82
N LYS A 28 -25.79 0.60 3.53
CA LYS A 28 -25.93 -0.33 2.39
C LYS A 28 -24.61 -0.90 1.88
N ASP A 29 -23.47 -0.37 2.32
CA ASP A 29 -22.17 -0.89 1.89
C ASP A 29 -21.89 -2.25 2.57
N VAL A 30 -21.61 -3.24 1.74
CA VAL A 30 -21.27 -4.62 2.16
C VAL A 30 -19.76 -4.77 2.33
N LYS A 31 -18.97 -3.82 1.82
CA LYS A 31 -17.53 -3.82 2.01
C LYS A 31 -17.19 -3.62 3.47
N VAL A 32 -16.13 -4.29 3.89
CA VAL A 32 -15.56 -4.11 5.23
C VAL A 32 -15.05 -2.68 5.30
N GLU A 33 -15.65 -1.87 6.18
CA GLU A 33 -15.12 -0.55 6.53
C GLU A 33 -13.64 -0.70 6.94
N PRO A 34 -12.76 0.25 6.57
CA PRO A 34 -11.37 0.21 6.99
C PRO A 34 -11.29 -0.04 8.50
N ARG A 35 -10.52 -1.04 8.91
CA ARG A 35 -10.35 -1.31 10.34
C ARG A 35 -9.77 -0.07 10.99
N SER A 36 -10.41 0.39 12.07
CA SER A 36 -9.83 1.38 12.98
C SER A 36 -8.61 0.76 13.66
N GLY A 37 -7.46 0.85 13.02
CA GLY A 37 -6.16 0.49 13.57
C GLY A 37 -5.43 1.73 14.10
N ARG A 38 -4.33 1.50 14.83
CA ARG A 38 -3.39 2.58 15.16
C ARG A 38 -2.84 3.15 13.84
N PRO A 39 -2.94 4.47 13.59
CA PRO A 39 -2.28 5.08 12.45
C PRO A 39 -0.78 4.75 12.51
N PRO A 40 -0.14 4.34 11.40
CA PRO A 40 1.29 4.11 11.40
C PRO A 40 1.98 5.41 11.81
N THR A 41 2.74 5.41 12.89
CA THR A 41 3.42 6.61 13.42
C THR A 41 4.42 7.19 12.42
N SER A 42 4.89 6.38 11.49
CA SER A 42 5.84 6.73 10.43
C SER A 42 5.17 7.19 9.14
N THR A 43 3.91 6.81 8.86
CA THR A 43 3.20 7.14 7.62
C THR A 43 2.32 8.38 7.80
N THR A 44 2.92 9.45 8.32
CA THR A 44 2.26 10.74 8.47
C THR A 44 2.25 11.51 7.15
N PRO A 45 1.31 12.44 6.94
CA PRO A 45 1.31 13.30 5.74
C PRO A 45 2.63 14.06 5.54
N ASP A 46 3.26 14.54 6.63
CA ASP A 46 4.57 15.21 6.57
C ASP A 46 5.67 14.29 6.04
N ASN A 47 5.77 13.06 6.56
CA ASN A 47 6.76 12.10 6.09
C ASN A 47 6.52 11.71 4.63
N ILE A 48 5.26 11.56 4.21
CA ILE A 48 4.92 11.29 2.80
C ILE A 48 5.43 12.41 1.90
N GLU A 49 5.20 13.67 2.28
CA GLU A 49 5.63 14.83 1.48
C GLU A 49 7.16 15.01 1.51
N ARG A 50 7.82 14.73 2.63
CA ARG A 50 9.29 14.73 2.70
C ARG A 50 9.90 13.68 1.78
N VAL A 51 9.41 12.43 1.80
CA VAL A 51 9.86 11.38 0.87
C VAL A 51 9.61 11.79 -0.58
N ARG A 52 8.47 12.42 -0.87
CA ARG A 52 8.14 12.93 -2.21
C ARG A 52 9.18 13.94 -2.70
N ARG A 53 9.54 14.91 -1.86
CA ARG A 53 10.57 15.93 -2.16
C ARG A 53 11.95 15.31 -2.37
N MET A 54 12.39 14.45 -1.43
CA MET A 54 13.68 13.76 -1.54
C MET A 54 13.81 12.99 -2.87
N LEU A 55 12.76 12.27 -3.29
CA LEU A 55 12.76 11.53 -4.57
C LEU A 55 12.65 12.43 -5.81
N ALA A 56 12.11 13.64 -5.67
CA ALA A 56 12.07 14.62 -6.74
C ALA A 56 13.43 15.30 -6.93
N ASP A 57 14.13 15.57 -5.82
CA ASP A 57 15.46 16.18 -5.80
C ASP A 57 16.54 15.20 -6.27
N ASP A 58 16.56 13.99 -5.73
CA ASP A 58 17.47 12.92 -6.16
C ASP A 58 16.77 11.56 -6.26
N ARG A 59 16.54 11.13 -7.50
CA ARG A 59 15.92 9.84 -7.83
C ARG A 59 16.83 8.63 -7.53
N ARG A 60 18.12 8.84 -7.29
CA ARG A 60 19.09 7.77 -6.97
C ARG A 60 19.18 7.47 -5.47
N LEU A 61 18.48 8.22 -4.62
CA LEU A 61 18.44 7.98 -3.19
C LEU A 61 17.99 6.54 -2.87
N SER A 62 18.78 5.89 -2.01
CA SER A 62 18.44 4.56 -1.52
C SER A 62 17.37 4.65 -0.44
N LEU A 63 16.57 3.57 -0.29
CA LEU A 63 15.59 3.48 0.80
C LEU A 63 16.25 3.64 2.19
N ARG A 64 17.52 3.20 2.33
CA ARG A 64 18.28 3.32 3.58
C ARG A 64 18.58 4.76 3.94
N MET A 65 19.04 5.55 2.98
CA MET A 65 19.32 6.97 3.21
C MET A 65 18.05 7.73 3.62
N ILE A 66 16.93 7.46 2.97
CA ILE A 66 15.64 8.09 3.30
C ILE A 66 15.18 7.70 4.71
N ALA A 67 15.33 6.42 5.08
CA ALA A 67 14.97 5.95 6.42
C ALA A 67 15.83 6.57 7.52
N GLU A 68 17.14 6.69 7.28
CA GLU A 68 18.09 7.31 8.21
C GLU A 68 17.85 8.81 8.39
N GLU A 69 17.50 9.51 7.31
CA GLU A 69 17.18 10.95 7.33
C GLU A 69 15.88 11.21 8.10
N LEU A 70 14.82 10.46 7.79
CA LEU A 70 13.49 10.65 8.38
C LEU A 70 13.30 9.95 9.73
N LYS A 71 14.31 9.19 10.19
CA LYS A 71 14.27 8.40 11.44
C LYS A 71 13.05 7.48 11.52
N ILE A 72 12.71 6.85 10.39
CA ILE A 72 11.62 5.88 10.27
C ILE A 72 12.15 4.53 9.76
N SER A 73 11.38 3.46 9.95
CA SER A 73 11.79 2.13 9.49
C SER A 73 11.85 2.05 7.95
N LEU A 74 12.72 1.18 7.44
CA LEU A 74 12.83 0.88 6.00
C LEU A 74 11.49 0.43 5.41
N ASP A 75 10.74 -0.38 6.16
CA ASP A 75 9.42 -0.86 5.74
C ASP A 75 8.43 0.30 5.60
N SER A 76 8.51 1.30 6.47
CA SER A 76 7.67 2.50 6.39
C SER A 76 8.00 3.31 5.14
N VAL A 77 9.28 3.50 4.83
CA VAL A 77 9.71 4.18 3.59
C VAL A 77 9.23 3.40 2.37
N SER A 78 9.41 2.08 2.36
CA SER A 78 8.94 1.20 1.28
C SER A 78 7.43 1.33 1.07
N ASN A 79 6.66 1.29 2.16
CA ASN A 79 5.21 1.47 2.14
C ASN A 79 4.80 2.85 1.61
N ILE A 80 5.46 3.93 2.03
CA ILE A 80 5.22 5.29 1.52
C ILE A 80 5.46 5.34 0.01
N ILE A 81 6.58 4.80 -0.48
CA ILE A 81 6.95 4.84 -1.90
C ILE A 81 5.94 4.05 -2.76
N HIS A 82 5.53 2.87 -2.29
CA HIS A 82 4.68 1.96 -3.05
C HIS A 82 3.19 2.27 -2.94
N GLU A 83 2.66 2.43 -1.72
CA GLU A 83 1.22 2.59 -1.48
C GLU A 83 0.78 4.05 -1.61
N HIS A 84 1.59 5.01 -1.12
CA HIS A 84 1.19 6.42 -1.07
C HIS A 84 1.67 7.24 -2.27
N LEU A 85 2.90 6.99 -2.76
CA LEU A 85 3.47 7.72 -3.91
C LEU A 85 3.31 6.97 -5.24
N GLN A 86 2.85 5.71 -5.20
CA GLN A 86 2.66 4.84 -6.37
C GLN A 86 3.89 4.77 -7.29
N LYS A 87 5.09 4.92 -6.73
CA LYS A 87 6.35 4.84 -7.48
C LYS A 87 6.81 3.39 -7.54
N ARG A 88 7.20 2.94 -8.73
CA ARG A 88 7.81 1.62 -8.96
C ARG A 88 9.19 1.80 -9.60
N LYS A 89 10.13 0.94 -9.21
CA LYS A 89 11.42 0.82 -9.93
C LYS A 89 11.12 0.34 -11.35
N LYS A 90 11.45 1.15 -12.34
CA LYS A 90 11.43 0.72 -13.75
C LYS A 90 12.68 -0.13 -13.99
N LYS A 91 12.50 -1.39 -14.38
CA LYS A 91 13.62 -2.20 -14.90
C LYS A 91 13.89 -1.72 -16.33
N ALA A 92 15.08 -1.20 -16.59
CA ALA A 92 15.53 -0.88 -17.94
C ALA A 92 16.47 -1.99 -18.39
N TYR A 93 16.04 -2.80 -19.35
CA TYR A 93 16.93 -3.71 -20.05
C TYR A 93 17.51 -2.94 -21.24
N ALA A 94 18.72 -2.40 -21.07
CA ALA A 94 19.49 -1.85 -22.19
C ALA A 94 20.61 -2.84 -22.52
N PHE A 95 20.47 -3.55 -23.64
CA PHE A 95 21.57 -4.28 -24.25
C PHE A 95 22.37 -3.29 -25.10
N PRO A 96 23.66 -3.01 -24.79
CA PRO A 96 24.50 -2.25 -25.70
C PRO A 96 24.88 -3.18 -26.85
N THR A 97 24.29 -2.98 -28.03
CA THR A 97 24.80 -3.61 -29.25
C THR A 97 26.16 -3.00 -29.58
N LEU A 98 27.22 -3.82 -29.54
CA LEU A 98 28.55 -3.48 -30.03
C LEU A 98 28.42 -2.98 -31.48
N ARG A 99 28.60 -1.68 -31.71
CA ARG A 99 29.03 -1.19 -33.02
C ARG A 99 30.49 -1.56 -33.17
N ARG A 100 30.80 -2.59 -33.96
CA ARG A 100 32.15 -2.83 -34.47
C ARG A 100 32.58 -1.57 -35.22
N SER A 101 33.58 -0.86 -34.72
CA SER A 101 34.36 0.07 -35.55
C SER A 101 35.09 -0.76 -36.59
N SER A 102 34.71 -0.60 -37.85
CA SER A 102 35.54 -1.00 -38.98
C SER A 102 36.64 0.04 -39.13
N ASN A 103 37.89 -0.38 -38.98
CA ASN A 103 39.05 0.39 -39.42
C ASN A 103 39.01 0.53 -40.95
N VAL A 104 39.08 1.77 -41.43
CA VAL A 104 39.80 2.17 -42.66
C VAL A 104 40.46 3.50 -42.36
#